data_AF-A0A962FX82-F1
#
_entry.id   AF-A0A962FX82-F1
#
_cell.length_a   1.000
_cell.length_b   1.000
_cell.length_c   1.000
_cell.angle_alpha   90.00
_cell.angle_beta   90.00
_cell.angle_gamma   90.00
#
_symmetry.space_group_name_H-M   'P 1'
#
loop_
_entity.id
_entity.type
_entity.pdbx_description
1 polymer ?
#
loop_
_entity_poly.entity_id
_entity_poly.type
_entity_poly.pdbx_seq_one_letter_code
_entity_poly.pdbx_strand_id
1 'polypeptide(L)'
;MHRRKSSIIPSLLSLAGLGLVVSPLTHAASLYVTSTAAPNPSATCTQAVPCHLDDALNIAATNSADDEVLLVAPSTFNGIRDVRYSPALSDWDRDLSIRVSSGDGVFDGAGNSVAFWLHSRHGNITVEDIRLRDVGWQGGTLIQDFPIRITSDSGTITLRNVTVQDNIRYVSGSPNPGNAGASLTSLMGTVVVEDSTFLRNQPGALLLAGDHAILRGSSFVDNKPHFSDSNTQGAVRVLAATVQAENNSFFRNECLEADHAGALEVVFNTAFPSSPGADSQIRNNQFIDNAGERCAGAIHLERPSPAGTTFIANVAVDGNTFDGNDTVNLSGGAVRAELGKGMRLLMRSNLAINNRSLIHPPAGVVTSGAVLFAELRDNANAFVINNTILDNETGESDTHGGAVHLRALSDQNDLGVYNNILIDNPANGSSGPDSDLFIDGNTNASVSIRYNRLGSSSVFSGPLVTVSDNLLSGAPGFVNRAGGDYHLAMSSPLIDAGLDPGLSLLPVSDFDGQARVQHAAVDIGADEYSGALLRQVTVMKFGGGDGSVGSLPAGLVCGVGCSTGNGYFEEGSTIGLIALADGDSEFVGWDGDCDSVSTPGTMLTVGSSSNTCFAFFKPRPAGARVFDDGFE
;
A
#
# COMPACT_ATOMS: atom_id res chain seq x y z
N MET A 1 -29.60 18.54 -7.06
CA MET A 1 -29.89 19.89 -7.63
C MET A 1 -28.55 20.62 -7.63
N HIS A 2 -27.92 21.11 -8.71
CA HIS A 2 -28.37 21.69 -9.96
C HIS A 2 -27.55 21.16 -11.15
N ARG A 3 -28.24 20.89 -12.26
CA ARG A 3 -27.67 20.73 -13.60
C ARG A 3 -27.16 22.08 -14.12
N ARG A 4 -26.03 22.08 -14.82
CA ARG A 4 -25.89 22.87 -16.06
C ARG A 4 -25.37 21.98 -17.18
N LYS A 5 -26.26 21.77 -18.15
CA LYS A 5 -25.96 21.31 -19.50
C LYS A 5 -25.24 22.45 -20.23
N SER A 6 -24.14 22.14 -20.91
CA SER A 6 -23.77 22.84 -22.15
C SER A 6 -23.40 21.78 -23.17
N SER A 7 -24.39 21.42 -24.01
CA SER A 7 -24.17 20.70 -25.25
C SER A 7 -23.46 21.62 -26.23
N ILE A 8 -22.25 21.26 -26.62
CA ILE A 8 -21.73 21.60 -27.95
C ILE A 8 -21.29 20.26 -28.52
N ILE A 9 -22.11 19.71 -29.40
CA ILE A 9 -21.77 18.59 -30.27
C ILE A 9 -20.86 19.17 -31.35
N PRO A 10 -19.57 18.78 -31.47
CA PRO A 10 -18.87 18.96 -32.73
C PRO A 10 -19.46 17.92 -33.69
N SER A 11 -20.19 18.42 -34.68
CA SER A 11 -20.58 17.71 -35.88
C SER A 11 -19.40 16.97 -36.49
N LEU A 12 -19.65 15.73 -36.95
CA LEU A 12 -18.82 14.91 -37.83
C LEU A 12 -17.84 15.74 -38.67
N LEU A 13 -16.58 15.79 -38.25
CA LEU A 13 -15.46 16.03 -39.15
C LEU A 13 -14.74 14.70 -39.31
N SER A 14 -14.79 14.14 -40.52
CA SER A 14 -13.96 13.00 -40.87
C SER A 14 -12.49 13.38 -40.70
N LEU A 15 -11.69 12.45 -40.16
CA LEU A 15 -10.24 12.60 -40.05
C LEU A 15 -9.57 12.94 -41.40
N ALA A 16 -10.24 12.64 -42.52
CA ALA A 16 -9.80 12.98 -43.86
C ALA A 16 -9.71 14.50 -44.13
N GLY A 17 -10.39 15.35 -43.34
CA GLY A 17 -10.49 16.79 -43.60
C GLY A 17 -9.45 17.71 -42.94
N LEU A 18 -8.67 17.23 -41.96
CA LEU A 18 -7.81 18.10 -41.12
C LEU A 18 -6.30 17.88 -41.25
N GLY A 19 -5.83 16.93 -42.07
CA GLY A 19 -4.39 16.77 -42.30
C GLY A 19 -3.57 16.53 -41.02
N LEU A 20 -4.19 16.01 -39.95
CA LEU A 20 -3.48 15.66 -38.72
C LEU A 20 -2.68 14.38 -38.99
N VAL A 21 -1.43 14.56 -39.39
CA VAL A 21 -0.44 13.49 -39.46
C VAL A 21 -0.09 13.13 -38.02
N VAL A 22 -0.67 12.03 -37.53
CA VAL A 22 -0.23 11.37 -36.29
C VAL A 22 1.08 10.67 -36.60
N SER A 23 2.13 11.03 -35.85
CA SER A 23 3.41 10.34 -35.91
C SER A 23 3.34 9.01 -35.16
N PRO A 24 3.99 7.95 -35.68
CA PRO A 24 4.11 6.70 -34.95
C PRO A 24 4.85 6.90 -33.63
N LEU A 25 4.62 5.99 -32.70
CA LEU A 25 5.45 5.81 -31.51
C LEU A 25 6.90 5.60 -31.95
N THR A 26 7.84 6.08 -31.13
CA THR A 26 9.28 6.05 -31.46
C THR A 26 9.83 4.65 -31.70
N HIS A 27 9.15 3.62 -31.16
CA HIS A 27 9.53 2.22 -31.27
C HIS A 27 8.80 1.50 -32.43
N ALA A 28 7.77 2.10 -33.01
CA ALA A 28 7.00 1.48 -34.09
C ALA A 28 7.61 1.83 -35.46
N ALA A 29 7.84 0.81 -36.27
CA ALA A 29 8.28 0.93 -37.65
C ALA A 29 7.10 1.09 -38.63
N SER A 30 5.93 0.55 -38.29
CA SER A 30 4.69 0.66 -39.09
C SER A 30 3.54 1.25 -38.28
N LEU A 31 2.71 2.08 -38.93
CA LEU A 31 1.49 2.65 -38.35
C LEU A 31 0.25 2.29 -39.17
N TYR A 32 -0.70 1.61 -38.53
CA TYR A 32 -1.96 1.18 -39.09
C TYR A 32 -3.12 1.96 -38.48
N VAL A 33 -3.76 2.82 -39.27
CA VAL A 33 -4.88 3.64 -38.81
C VAL A 33 -6.19 2.93 -39.11
N THR A 34 -7.03 2.74 -38.09
CA THR A 34 -8.27 1.98 -38.19
C THR A 34 -9.50 2.85 -37.97
N SER A 35 -10.61 2.48 -38.61
CA SER A 35 -11.91 3.14 -38.41
C SER A 35 -13.06 2.14 -38.56
N THR A 36 -14.11 2.28 -37.75
CA THR A 36 -15.35 1.50 -37.89
C THR A 36 -16.09 1.76 -39.21
N ALA A 37 -15.79 2.88 -39.88
CA ALA A 37 -16.38 3.22 -41.17
C ALA A 37 -15.56 2.69 -42.37
N ALA A 38 -14.39 2.10 -42.14
CA ALA A 38 -13.54 1.59 -43.20
C ALA A 38 -14.11 0.31 -43.83
N PRO A 39 -13.86 0.07 -45.14
CA PRO A 39 -14.27 -1.16 -45.80
C PRO A 39 -13.55 -2.39 -45.20
N ASN A 40 -14.27 -3.52 -45.14
CA ASN A 40 -13.77 -4.83 -44.73
C ASN A 40 -14.16 -5.88 -45.81
N PRO A 41 -13.20 -6.59 -46.45
CA PRO A 41 -11.76 -6.54 -46.20
C PRO A 41 -11.04 -5.41 -46.95
N SER A 42 -9.89 -4.97 -46.43
CA SER A 42 -8.96 -4.03 -47.06
C SER A 42 -7.58 -4.65 -47.29
N ALA A 43 -7.01 -4.44 -48.48
CA ALA A 43 -5.66 -4.91 -48.82
C ALA A 43 -4.54 -3.96 -48.36
N THR A 44 -4.88 -2.73 -47.95
CA THR A 44 -3.94 -1.73 -47.46
C THR A 44 -4.48 -1.08 -46.19
N CYS A 45 -3.57 -0.73 -45.29
CA CYS A 45 -3.90 0.01 -44.09
C CYS A 45 -2.83 1.04 -43.81
N THR A 46 -3.18 2.32 -43.98
CA THR A 46 -2.25 3.44 -43.79
C THR A 46 -3.02 4.62 -43.23
N GLN A 47 -2.32 5.66 -42.80
CA GLN A 47 -2.96 6.90 -42.37
C GLN A 47 -3.81 7.56 -43.46
N ALA A 48 -3.42 7.45 -44.74
CA ALA A 48 -4.18 8.00 -45.87
C ALA A 48 -5.36 7.11 -46.29
N VAL A 49 -5.31 5.81 -45.96
CA VAL A 49 -6.33 4.82 -46.29
C VAL A 49 -6.59 3.96 -45.06
N PRO A 50 -7.46 4.42 -44.13
CA PRO A 50 -7.80 3.67 -42.93
C PRO A 50 -8.49 2.34 -43.28
N CYS A 51 -8.23 1.32 -42.47
CA CYS A 51 -8.78 -0.02 -42.65
C CYS A 51 -9.63 -0.48 -41.46
N HIS A 52 -10.23 -1.67 -41.55
CA HIS A 52 -10.86 -2.32 -40.41
C HIS A 52 -9.80 -2.86 -39.44
N LEU A 53 -10.13 -2.97 -38.14
CA LEU A 53 -9.20 -3.44 -37.10
C LEU A 53 -8.60 -4.82 -37.42
N ASP A 54 -9.43 -5.75 -37.88
CA ASP A 54 -8.98 -7.11 -38.24
C ASP A 54 -7.94 -7.09 -39.37
N ASP A 55 -8.11 -6.21 -40.36
CA ASP A 55 -7.17 -6.09 -41.47
C ASP A 55 -5.83 -5.49 -40.98
N ALA A 56 -5.86 -4.49 -40.11
CA ALA A 56 -4.66 -3.93 -39.50
C ALA A 56 -3.86 -4.99 -38.76
N LEU A 57 -4.52 -5.80 -37.92
CA LEU A 57 -3.86 -6.85 -37.13
C LEU A 57 -3.33 -7.99 -37.99
N ASN A 58 -4.05 -8.36 -39.07
CA ASN A 58 -3.59 -9.37 -40.02
C ASN A 58 -2.34 -8.90 -40.79
N ILE A 59 -2.29 -7.63 -41.18
CA ILE A 59 -1.12 -7.05 -41.86
C ILE A 59 0.06 -6.97 -40.89
N ALA A 60 -0.17 -6.43 -39.69
CA ALA A 60 0.83 -6.32 -38.62
C ALA A 60 1.53 -7.67 -38.39
N ALA A 61 0.75 -8.73 -38.14
CA ALA A 61 1.21 -10.09 -37.82
C ALA A 61 2.12 -10.77 -38.87
N THR A 62 2.38 -10.15 -40.02
CA THR A 62 3.16 -10.74 -41.12
C THR A 62 4.21 -9.80 -41.72
N ASN A 63 4.33 -8.55 -41.25
CA ASN A 63 5.16 -7.54 -41.91
C ASN A 63 6.64 -7.58 -41.49
N SER A 64 6.99 -8.36 -40.45
CA SER A 64 8.34 -8.48 -39.90
C SER A 64 8.89 -7.17 -39.30
N ALA A 65 8.03 -6.33 -38.74
CA ALA A 65 8.35 -5.00 -38.20
C ALA A 65 7.60 -4.72 -36.89
N ASP A 66 8.12 -3.79 -36.07
CA ASP A 66 7.40 -3.35 -34.87
C ASP A 66 6.23 -2.46 -35.27
N ASP A 67 5.07 -2.69 -34.66
CA ASP A 67 3.79 -2.24 -35.17
C ASP A 67 2.99 -1.40 -34.19
N GLU A 68 2.36 -0.36 -34.72
CA GLU A 68 1.36 0.43 -34.04
C GLU A 68 0.02 0.37 -34.77
N VAL A 69 -1.04 0.00 -34.06
CA VAL A 69 -2.43 0.08 -34.50
C VAL A 69 -3.12 1.22 -33.75
N LEU A 70 -3.54 2.22 -34.51
CA LEU A 70 -4.22 3.41 -34.00
C LEU A 70 -5.72 3.34 -34.28
N LEU A 71 -6.53 3.35 -33.22
CA LEU A 71 -7.99 3.41 -33.29
C LEU A 71 -8.45 4.88 -33.38
N VAL A 72 -9.20 5.22 -34.44
CA VAL A 72 -9.70 6.60 -34.66
C VAL A 72 -11.04 6.84 -33.98
N ALA A 73 -11.07 7.74 -33.00
CA ALA A 73 -12.25 8.03 -32.19
C ALA A 73 -13.19 9.11 -32.75
N PRO A 74 -14.45 9.21 -32.27
CA PRO A 74 -15.12 8.26 -31.38
C PRO A 74 -15.65 7.07 -32.18
N SER A 75 -14.96 5.94 -32.05
CA SER A 75 -15.35 4.68 -32.66
C SER A 75 -15.87 3.79 -31.55
N THR A 76 -17.19 3.77 -31.36
CA THR A 76 -17.81 2.62 -30.72
C THR A 76 -17.75 1.47 -31.71
N PHE A 77 -16.97 0.45 -31.37
CA PHE A 77 -16.81 -0.77 -32.14
C PHE A 77 -17.93 -1.74 -31.78
N ASN A 78 -19.12 -1.52 -32.36
CA ASN A 78 -20.27 -2.39 -32.17
C ASN A 78 -20.15 -3.63 -33.06
N GLY A 79 -20.32 -4.82 -32.49
CA GLY A 79 -20.40 -6.07 -33.25
C GLY A 79 -19.07 -6.65 -33.71
N ILE A 80 -17.93 -6.13 -33.24
CA ILE A 80 -16.65 -6.84 -33.32
C ILE A 80 -16.70 -8.01 -32.35
N ARG A 81 -16.58 -9.23 -32.88
CA ARG A 81 -16.72 -10.47 -32.08
C ARG A 81 -15.38 -11.09 -31.68
N ASP A 82 -14.34 -10.91 -32.50
CA ASP A 82 -13.04 -11.54 -32.34
C ASP A 82 -11.91 -10.61 -32.82
N VAL A 83 -11.26 -9.88 -31.91
CA VAL A 83 -10.02 -9.15 -32.20
C VAL A 83 -8.86 -10.12 -31.99
N ARG A 84 -8.19 -10.53 -33.09
CA ARG A 84 -7.13 -11.54 -33.02
C ARG A 84 -5.81 -11.03 -33.58
N TYR A 85 -4.73 -11.33 -32.86
CA TYR A 85 -3.36 -11.14 -33.31
C TYR A 85 -2.55 -12.39 -32.99
N SER A 86 -1.97 -13.00 -34.01
CA SER A 86 -1.10 -14.18 -33.89
C SER A 86 -0.01 -14.09 -34.96
N PRO A 87 1.22 -13.66 -34.59
CA PRO A 87 2.27 -13.34 -35.53
C PRO A 87 2.80 -14.60 -36.23
N ALA A 88 3.16 -14.43 -37.50
CA ALA A 88 3.95 -15.41 -38.25
C ALA A 88 5.34 -15.58 -37.61
N LEU A 89 6.02 -16.68 -37.95
CA LEU A 89 7.36 -16.99 -37.40
C LEU A 89 8.37 -15.85 -37.58
N SER A 90 8.26 -15.09 -38.68
CA SER A 90 9.14 -13.95 -38.98
C SER A 90 8.94 -12.74 -38.07
N ASP A 91 7.89 -12.76 -37.26
CA ASP A 91 7.33 -11.62 -36.54
C ASP A 91 7.22 -11.87 -35.03
N TRP A 92 7.70 -13.03 -34.58
CA TRP A 92 7.69 -13.46 -33.18
C TRP A 92 8.42 -12.53 -32.21
N ASP A 93 9.42 -11.79 -32.69
CA ASP A 93 10.24 -10.86 -31.92
C ASP A 93 9.77 -9.40 -32.05
N ARG A 94 8.63 -9.14 -32.69
CA ARG A 94 8.15 -7.78 -32.98
C ARG A 94 7.12 -7.29 -31.98
N ASP A 95 7.26 -6.00 -31.66
CA ASP A 95 6.39 -5.34 -30.70
C ASP A 95 5.06 -4.94 -31.37
N LEU A 96 3.95 -5.10 -30.65
CA LEU A 96 2.64 -4.62 -31.05
C LEU A 96 2.12 -3.61 -30.02
N SER A 97 1.78 -2.41 -30.50
CA SER A 97 1.09 -1.38 -29.71
C SER A 97 -0.30 -1.10 -30.29
N ILE A 98 -1.34 -1.17 -29.46
CA ILE A 98 -2.72 -0.80 -29.83
C ILE A 98 -3.14 0.37 -28.94
N ARG A 99 -3.50 1.51 -29.54
CA ARG A 99 -3.96 2.69 -28.79
C ARG A 99 -5.04 3.48 -29.50
N VAL A 100 -5.64 4.44 -28.80
CA VAL A 100 -6.69 5.32 -29.33
C VAL A 100 -6.16 6.73 -29.60
N SER A 101 -6.55 7.32 -30.72
CA SER A 101 -6.08 8.65 -31.15
C SER A 101 -6.56 9.82 -30.27
N SER A 102 -7.75 9.73 -29.68
CA SER A 102 -8.28 10.70 -28.69
C SER A 102 -9.59 10.21 -28.06
N GLY A 103 -9.81 10.34 -26.75
CA GLY A 103 -11.01 9.81 -26.10
C GLY A 103 -11.08 8.27 -26.08
N ASP A 104 -12.21 7.71 -25.65
CA ASP A 104 -12.30 6.26 -25.37
C ASP A 104 -12.62 5.44 -26.63
N GLY A 105 -11.78 4.45 -26.95
CA GLY A 105 -12.07 3.40 -27.92
C GLY A 105 -13.00 2.36 -27.27
N VAL A 106 -14.31 2.50 -27.47
CA VAL A 106 -15.31 1.65 -26.80
C VAL A 106 -15.60 0.39 -27.61
N PHE A 107 -15.31 -0.76 -27.03
CA PHE A 107 -15.71 -2.08 -27.49
C PHE A 107 -16.88 -2.55 -26.64
N ASP A 108 -18.05 -2.64 -27.29
CA ASP A 108 -19.31 -2.95 -26.63
C ASP A 108 -19.80 -4.32 -27.09
N GLY A 109 -19.86 -5.27 -26.15
CA GLY A 109 -20.35 -6.62 -26.45
C GLY A 109 -21.86 -6.70 -26.65
N ALA A 110 -22.63 -5.73 -26.15
CA ALA A 110 -24.08 -5.73 -26.16
C ALA A 110 -24.68 -7.08 -25.68
N GLY A 111 -24.05 -7.70 -24.68
CA GLY A 111 -24.41 -9.01 -24.13
C GLY A 111 -23.94 -10.22 -24.93
N ASN A 112 -23.17 -10.03 -26.00
CA ASN A 112 -22.54 -11.10 -26.78
C ASN A 112 -21.06 -11.27 -26.41
N SER A 113 -20.45 -12.38 -26.86
CA SER A 113 -19.01 -12.61 -26.76
C SER A 113 -18.24 -11.61 -27.62
N VAL A 114 -17.30 -10.90 -26.98
CA VAL A 114 -16.22 -10.14 -27.61
C VAL A 114 -14.94 -10.65 -26.99
N ALA A 115 -13.99 -11.05 -27.84
CA ALA A 115 -12.71 -11.59 -27.40
C ALA A 115 -11.55 -10.81 -28.03
N PHE A 116 -10.67 -10.27 -27.19
CA PHE A 116 -9.34 -9.82 -27.59
C PHE A 116 -8.35 -10.94 -27.33
N TRP A 117 -7.90 -11.61 -28.38
CA TRP A 117 -6.90 -12.67 -28.29
C TRP A 117 -5.63 -12.23 -29.00
N LEU A 118 -4.69 -11.73 -28.21
CA LEU A 118 -3.41 -11.26 -28.69
C LEU A 118 -2.33 -12.21 -28.21
N HIS A 119 -1.52 -12.71 -29.15
CA HIS A 119 -0.40 -13.58 -28.84
C HIS A 119 0.87 -13.02 -29.45
N SER A 120 1.98 -13.10 -28.73
CA SER A 120 3.33 -12.91 -29.25
C SER A 120 4.22 -14.01 -28.71
N ARG A 121 5.39 -14.24 -29.30
CA ARG A 121 6.36 -15.17 -28.72
C ARG A 121 7.33 -14.44 -27.80
N HIS A 122 8.04 -13.46 -28.34
CA HIS A 122 9.10 -12.73 -27.65
C HIS A 122 8.90 -11.21 -27.67
N GLY A 123 8.20 -10.68 -28.68
CA GLY A 123 7.86 -9.27 -28.77
C GLY A 123 6.86 -8.81 -27.70
N ASN A 124 6.94 -7.54 -27.34
CA ASN A 124 6.06 -6.91 -26.37
C ASN A 124 4.67 -6.66 -26.95
N ILE A 125 3.64 -6.72 -26.11
CA ILE A 125 2.28 -6.32 -26.48
C ILE A 125 1.84 -5.23 -25.52
N THR A 126 1.46 -4.08 -26.05
CA THR A 126 0.93 -2.95 -25.29
C THR A 126 -0.46 -2.57 -25.80
N VAL A 127 -1.44 -2.49 -24.90
CA VAL A 127 -2.81 -2.05 -25.21
C VAL A 127 -3.18 -0.90 -24.30
N GLU A 128 -3.58 0.22 -24.90
CA GLU A 128 -3.81 1.47 -24.18
C GLU A 128 -5.11 2.15 -24.58
N ASP A 129 -5.71 2.89 -23.64
CA ASP A 129 -6.82 3.83 -23.86
C ASP A 129 -8.13 3.20 -24.38
N ILE A 130 -8.32 1.90 -24.17
CA ILE A 130 -9.55 1.20 -24.59
C ILE A 130 -10.53 1.00 -23.44
N ARG A 131 -11.82 0.95 -23.79
CA ARG A 131 -12.90 0.58 -22.88
C ARG A 131 -13.64 -0.64 -23.41
N LEU A 132 -13.63 -1.73 -22.67
CA LEU A 132 -14.40 -2.94 -22.94
C LEU A 132 -15.58 -3.03 -21.96
N ARG A 133 -16.78 -3.20 -22.50
CA ARG A 133 -17.99 -3.31 -21.66
C ARG A 133 -19.06 -4.25 -22.20
N ASP A 134 -19.96 -4.63 -21.30
CA ASP A 134 -21.20 -5.34 -21.62
C ASP A 134 -20.95 -6.64 -22.40
N VAL A 135 -19.83 -7.32 -22.13
CA VAL A 135 -19.52 -8.62 -22.73
C VAL A 135 -20.23 -9.72 -21.96
N GLY A 136 -21.09 -10.46 -22.65
CA GLY A 136 -21.84 -11.58 -22.09
C GLY A 136 -21.39 -12.89 -22.73
N TRP A 137 -20.94 -13.86 -21.93
CA TRP A 137 -20.48 -15.15 -22.47
C TRP A 137 -21.43 -16.30 -22.13
N GLN A 138 -21.95 -17.00 -23.14
CA GLN A 138 -22.69 -18.25 -22.94
C GLN A 138 -21.76 -19.42 -23.32
N GLY A 139 -21.49 -20.33 -22.37
CA GLY A 139 -20.42 -21.33 -22.45
C GLY A 139 -20.30 -22.12 -23.77
N GLY A 140 -19.05 -22.41 -24.13
CA GLY A 140 -18.64 -23.40 -25.13
C GLY A 140 -17.76 -24.49 -24.50
N THR A 141 -17.71 -25.68 -25.11
CA THR A 141 -17.17 -26.91 -24.51
C THR A 141 -15.64 -27.02 -24.38
N LEU A 142 -14.85 -26.00 -24.70
CA LEU A 142 -13.39 -26.09 -24.62
C LEU A 142 -12.76 -24.74 -24.20
N ILE A 143 -12.29 -24.70 -22.95
CA ILE A 143 -11.04 -24.06 -22.46
C ILE A 143 -10.71 -22.66 -23.03
N GLN A 144 -10.82 -21.63 -22.15
CA GLN A 144 -10.21 -20.28 -22.20
C GLN A 144 -10.95 -19.16 -22.96
N ASP A 145 -11.86 -18.47 -22.28
CA ASP A 145 -12.59 -17.34 -22.86
C ASP A 145 -12.65 -16.16 -21.86
N PHE A 146 -11.58 -15.35 -21.84
CA PHE A 146 -11.53 -14.05 -21.17
C PHE A 146 -11.88 -12.96 -22.21
N PRO A 147 -12.62 -11.89 -21.86
CA PRO A 147 -12.87 -10.80 -22.80
C PRO A 147 -11.58 -10.16 -23.32
N ILE A 148 -10.56 -10.03 -22.45
CA ILE A 148 -9.19 -9.75 -22.87
C ILE A 148 -8.29 -10.91 -22.50
N ARG A 149 -7.58 -11.45 -23.49
CA ARG A 149 -6.55 -12.46 -23.31
C ARG A 149 -5.32 -12.10 -24.10
N ILE A 150 -4.22 -11.89 -23.39
CA ILE A 150 -2.91 -11.61 -24.00
C ILE A 150 -1.91 -12.63 -23.50
N THR A 151 -1.20 -13.29 -24.43
CA THR A 151 -0.20 -14.30 -24.10
C THR A 151 1.16 -14.03 -24.75
N SER A 152 2.23 -14.35 -24.03
CA SER A 152 3.60 -14.31 -24.53
C SER A 152 4.45 -15.44 -23.95
N ASP A 153 5.49 -15.89 -24.67
CA ASP A 153 6.48 -16.82 -24.10
C ASP A 153 7.48 -16.06 -23.22
N SER A 154 7.91 -14.85 -23.63
CA SER A 154 8.91 -14.07 -22.90
C SER A 154 8.80 -12.55 -23.00
N GLY A 155 7.88 -12.03 -23.83
CA GLY A 155 7.71 -10.59 -24.01
C GLY A 155 7.02 -9.91 -22.83
N THR A 156 7.11 -8.59 -22.75
CA THR A 156 6.34 -7.80 -21.78
C THR A 156 4.94 -7.56 -22.30
N ILE A 157 3.94 -7.80 -21.46
CA ILE A 157 2.54 -7.49 -21.76
C ILE A 157 2.10 -6.33 -20.90
N THR A 158 1.58 -5.26 -21.50
CA THR A 158 1.12 -4.06 -20.80
C THR A 158 -0.33 -3.73 -21.15
N LEU A 159 -1.17 -3.57 -20.13
CA LEU A 159 -2.43 -2.84 -20.22
C LEU A 159 -2.26 -1.50 -19.51
N ARG A 160 -2.53 -0.38 -20.18
CA ARG A 160 -2.44 0.96 -19.60
C ARG A 160 -3.69 1.77 -19.88
N ASN A 161 -4.25 2.41 -18.86
CA ASN A 161 -5.47 3.22 -19.01
C ASN A 161 -6.61 2.45 -19.71
N VAL A 162 -6.77 1.18 -19.33
CA VAL A 162 -7.80 0.29 -19.87
C VAL A 162 -8.95 0.19 -18.89
N THR A 163 -10.19 0.33 -19.38
CA THR A 163 -11.38 0.06 -18.57
C THR A 163 -12.06 -1.23 -19.01
N VAL A 164 -12.26 -2.18 -18.09
CA VAL A 164 -12.98 -3.44 -18.31
C VAL A 164 -14.14 -3.51 -17.34
N GLN A 165 -15.37 -3.41 -17.85
CA GLN A 165 -16.54 -3.28 -16.97
C GLN A 165 -17.77 -4.07 -17.40
N ASP A 166 -18.63 -4.38 -16.44
CA ASP A 166 -19.97 -4.94 -16.70
C ASP A 166 -19.94 -6.24 -17.54
N ASN A 167 -18.84 -7.00 -17.44
CA ASN A 167 -18.67 -8.24 -18.19
C ASN A 167 -19.12 -9.41 -17.33
N ILE A 168 -19.97 -10.25 -17.91
CA ILE A 168 -20.63 -11.35 -17.22
C ILE A 168 -20.39 -12.64 -17.98
N ARG A 169 -19.85 -13.64 -17.29
CA ARG A 169 -19.71 -15.00 -17.79
C ARG A 169 -20.87 -15.85 -17.26
N TYR A 170 -21.69 -16.39 -18.14
CA TYR A 170 -22.77 -17.32 -17.81
C TYR A 170 -22.27 -18.76 -17.98
N VAL A 171 -21.76 -19.40 -16.92
CA VAL A 171 -21.41 -20.83 -16.99
C VAL A 171 -21.93 -21.57 -15.79
N SER A 172 -22.69 -22.63 -16.02
CA SER A 172 -23.00 -23.64 -15.01
C SER A 172 -22.06 -24.83 -15.19
N GLY A 173 -21.27 -25.18 -14.17
CA GLY A 173 -20.57 -26.46 -14.09
C GLY A 173 -19.28 -26.58 -14.91
N SER A 174 -18.59 -25.46 -15.19
CA SER A 174 -17.23 -25.53 -15.73
C SER A 174 -16.21 -25.62 -14.58
N PRO A 175 -15.28 -26.59 -14.61
CA PRO A 175 -14.24 -26.71 -13.59
C PRO A 175 -13.12 -25.66 -13.71
N ASN A 176 -13.15 -24.77 -14.72
CA ASN A 176 -12.07 -23.84 -15.00
C ASN A 176 -12.37 -22.41 -14.49
N PRO A 177 -11.55 -21.88 -13.57
CA PRO A 177 -11.72 -20.57 -12.90
C PRO A 177 -11.32 -19.41 -13.83
N GLY A 178 -11.96 -19.30 -15.00
CA GLY A 178 -11.70 -18.20 -15.93
C GLY A 178 -12.43 -16.93 -15.52
N ASN A 179 -11.71 -15.81 -15.48
CA ASN A 179 -12.23 -14.48 -15.14
C ASN A 179 -13.02 -13.84 -16.26
N ALA A 180 -13.93 -12.96 -15.88
CA ALA A 180 -14.77 -12.19 -16.79
C ALA A 180 -14.15 -10.85 -17.22
N GLY A 181 -12.96 -10.46 -16.74
CA GLY A 181 -12.31 -9.23 -17.21
C GLY A 181 -11.16 -9.50 -18.17
N ALA A 182 -9.96 -9.74 -17.63
CA ALA A 182 -8.75 -9.95 -18.43
C ALA A 182 -7.85 -11.07 -17.91
N SER A 183 -7.06 -11.64 -18.81
CA SER A 183 -5.96 -12.56 -18.52
C SER A 183 -4.71 -12.17 -19.31
N LEU A 184 -3.64 -11.88 -18.59
CA LEU A 184 -2.32 -11.63 -19.14
C LEU A 184 -1.39 -12.75 -18.70
N THR A 185 -0.71 -13.39 -19.64
CA THR A 185 0.21 -14.49 -19.34
C THR A 185 1.48 -14.37 -20.14
N SER A 186 2.62 -14.11 -19.49
CA SER A 186 3.94 -14.13 -20.11
C SER A 186 4.89 -15.08 -19.36
N LEU A 187 5.18 -16.25 -19.93
CA LEU A 187 5.84 -17.33 -19.16
C LEU A 187 7.21 -16.94 -18.58
N MET A 188 8.04 -16.25 -19.36
CA MET A 188 9.38 -15.80 -18.95
C MET A 188 9.50 -14.27 -18.96
N GLY A 189 8.38 -13.57 -19.05
CA GLY A 189 8.35 -12.11 -19.17
C GLY A 189 7.59 -11.43 -18.04
N THR A 190 7.32 -10.15 -18.24
CA THR A 190 6.61 -9.31 -17.28
C THR A 190 5.18 -9.05 -17.74
N VAL A 191 4.22 -9.09 -16.82
CA VAL A 191 2.85 -8.62 -17.06
C VAL A 191 2.60 -7.35 -16.25
N VAL A 192 2.11 -6.31 -16.91
CA VAL A 192 1.96 -4.96 -16.38
C VAL A 192 0.52 -4.50 -16.56
N VAL A 193 -0.10 -4.01 -15.49
CA VAL A 193 -1.38 -3.32 -15.51
C VAL A 193 -1.22 -1.99 -14.79
N GLU A 194 -1.41 -0.90 -15.52
CA GLU A 194 -1.20 0.46 -15.04
C GLU A 194 -2.44 1.31 -15.30
N ASP A 195 -2.80 2.14 -14.31
CA ASP A 195 -3.84 3.17 -14.42
C ASP A 195 -5.18 2.64 -14.99
N SER A 196 -5.50 1.38 -14.72
CA SER A 196 -6.61 0.67 -15.35
C SER A 196 -7.76 0.44 -14.37
N THR A 197 -8.99 0.30 -14.89
CA THR A 197 -10.20 0.14 -14.08
C THR A 197 -10.93 -1.15 -14.42
N PHE A 198 -11.19 -1.97 -13.40
CA PHE A 198 -11.98 -3.19 -13.51
C PHE A 198 -13.21 -3.10 -12.61
N LEU A 199 -14.39 -3.03 -13.21
CA LEU A 199 -15.62 -2.64 -12.52
C LEU A 199 -16.77 -3.62 -12.79
N ARG A 200 -17.35 -4.20 -11.75
CA ARG A 200 -18.54 -5.07 -11.85
C ARG A 200 -18.37 -6.25 -12.83
N ASN A 201 -17.18 -6.85 -12.88
CA ASN A 201 -16.96 -8.08 -13.65
C ASN A 201 -17.35 -9.32 -12.82
N GLN A 202 -17.87 -10.35 -13.49
CA GLN A 202 -18.33 -11.58 -12.84
C GLN A 202 -18.14 -12.83 -13.74
N PRO A 203 -17.36 -13.86 -13.33
CA PRO A 203 -16.55 -13.94 -12.11
C PRO A 203 -15.24 -13.15 -12.21
N GLY A 204 -14.86 -12.43 -11.16
CA GLY A 204 -13.54 -11.82 -11.02
C GLY A 204 -13.14 -10.81 -12.10
N ALA A 205 -12.03 -10.12 -11.91
CA ALA A 205 -11.59 -9.06 -12.82
C ALA A 205 -10.34 -9.43 -13.62
N LEU A 206 -9.30 -9.96 -12.99
CA LEU A 206 -7.98 -10.01 -13.59
C LEU A 206 -7.17 -11.25 -13.18
N LEU A 207 -6.56 -11.90 -14.17
CA LEU A 207 -5.53 -12.93 -14.00
C LEU A 207 -4.20 -12.41 -14.55
N LEU A 208 -3.18 -12.37 -13.71
CA LEU A 208 -1.81 -12.06 -14.11
C LEU A 208 -0.94 -13.30 -13.90
N ALA A 209 -0.20 -13.69 -14.93
CA ALA A 209 0.76 -14.79 -14.81
C ALA A 209 2.07 -14.47 -15.54
N GLY A 210 3.20 -14.65 -14.86
CA GLY A 210 4.51 -14.52 -15.48
C GLY A 210 5.68 -14.52 -14.50
N ASP A 211 6.86 -14.17 -14.97
CA ASP A 211 8.03 -14.08 -14.08
C ASP A 211 7.87 -12.90 -13.10
N HIS A 212 7.44 -11.75 -13.63
CA HIS A 212 7.15 -10.55 -12.85
C HIS A 212 5.73 -10.07 -13.13
N ALA A 213 4.98 -9.73 -12.08
CA ALA A 213 3.68 -9.08 -12.19
C ALA A 213 3.73 -7.70 -11.55
N ILE A 214 3.34 -6.68 -12.33
CA ILE A 214 3.30 -5.29 -11.92
C ILE A 214 1.87 -4.80 -12.04
N LEU A 215 1.33 -4.26 -10.94
CA LEU A 215 0.01 -3.67 -10.85
C LEU A 215 0.13 -2.30 -10.18
N ARG A 216 -0.14 -1.22 -10.90
CA ARG A 216 0.02 0.14 -10.37
C ARG A 216 -1.16 1.06 -10.69
N GLY A 217 -1.51 1.93 -9.75
CA GLY A 217 -2.48 3.01 -9.98
C GLY A 217 -3.87 2.55 -10.43
N SER A 218 -4.18 1.25 -10.27
CA SER A 218 -5.35 0.63 -10.86
C SER A 218 -6.48 0.46 -9.84
N SER A 219 -7.73 0.43 -10.34
CA SER A 219 -8.93 0.38 -9.50
C SER A 219 -9.77 -0.87 -9.81
N PHE A 220 -10.13 -1.60 -8.76
CA PHE A 220 -10.93 -2.82 -8.80
C PHE A 220 -12.16 -2.63 -7.91
N VAL A 221 -13.33 -2.53 -8.52
CA VAL A 221 -14.54 -2.12 -7.81
C VAL A 221 -15.70 -3.07 -8.10
N ASP A 222 -16.37 -3.52 -7.05
CA ASP A 222 -17.60 -4.32 -7.12
C ASP A 222 -17.47 -5.60 -7.99
N ASN A 223 -16.28 -6.19 -8.10
CA ASN A 223 -16.09 -7.44 -8.85
C ASN A 223 -16.52 -8.64 -7.98
N LYS A 224 -17.25 -9.58 -8.57
CA LYS A 224 -17.96 -10.62 -7.83
C LYS A 224 -17.62 -12.03 -8.30
N PRO A 225 -17.79 -13.05 -7.44
CA PRO A 225 -17.68 -14.44 -7.84
C PRO A 225 -18.88 -14.88 -8.69
N HIS A 226 -18.78 -16.03 -9.36
CA HIS A 226 -19.93 -16.64 -10.03
C HIS A 226 -20.61 -17.64 -9.09
N PHE A 227 -21.93 -17.49 -8.88
CA PHE A 227 -22.69 -18.18 -7.83
C PHE A 227 -22.74 -19.71 -7.90
N SER A 228 -22.39 -20.33 -9.03
CA SER A 228 -22.47 -21.80 -9.20
C SER A 228 -21.14 -22.54 -9.11
N ASP A 229 -20.02 -21.81 -9.01
CA ASP A 229 -18.69 -22.38 -9.19
C ASP A 229 -17.92 -22.26 -7.88
N SER A 230 -17.55 -23.40 -7.31
CA SER A 230 -16.89 -23.50 -6.00
C SER A 230 -15.41 -23.12 -6.01
N ASN A 231 -14.96 -22.33 -6.99
CA ASN A 231 -13.55 -22.00 -7.26
C ASN A 231 -13.46 -20.69 -8.05
N THR A 232 -14.02 -19.61 -7.50
CA THR A 232 -14.02 -18.31 -8.18
C THR A 232 -13.21 -17.28 -7.42
N GLN A 233 -12.16 -16.80 -8.07
CA GLN A 233 -11.32 -15.73 -7.54
C GLN A 233 -12.11 -14.42 -7.37
N GLY A 234 -11.66 -13.57 -6.45
CA GLY A 234 -12.13 -12.20 -6.32
C GLY A 234 -11.57 -11.29 -7.42
N ALA A 235 -11.12 -10.09 -7.06
CA ALA A 235 -10.74 -9.09 -8.06
C ALA A 235 -9.51 -9.50 -8.89
N VAL A 236 -8.38 -9.79 -8.25
CA VAL A 236 -7.10 -10.02 -8.92
C VAL A 236 -6.46 -11.29 -8.39
N ARG A 237 -6.02 -12.12 -9.33
CA ARG A 237 -5.17 -13.28 -9.04
C ARG A 237 -3.85 -13.15 -9.77
N VAL A 238 -2.77 -13.34 -9.03
CA VAL A 238 -1.40 -13.27 -9.54
C VAL A 238 -0.71 -14.61 -9.36
N LEU A 239 -0.18 -15.17 -10.45
CA LEU A 239 0.68 -16.33 -10.45
C LEU A 239 2.05 -15.90 -10.97
N ALA A 240 2.95 -15.48 -10.08
CA ALA A 240 4.24 -14.96 -10.50
C ALA A 240 5.38 -15.35 -9.56
N ALA A 241 6.61 -15.21 -10.03
CA ALA A 241 7.78 -15.30 -9.16
C ALA A 241 7.90 -14.03 -8.31
N THR A 242 7.51 -12.87 -8.82
CA THR A 242 7.49 -11.62 -8.03
C THR A 242 6.25 -10.78 -8.33
N VAL A 243 5.83 -10.00 -7.33
CA VAL A 243 4.69 -9.09 -7.45
C VAL A 243 5.08 -7.70 -6.96
N GLN A 244 4.76 -6.68 -7.76
CA GLN A 244 4.77 -5.28 -7.37
C GLN A 244 3.35 -4.72 -7.53
N ALA A 245 2.60 -4.66 -6.42
CA ALA A 245 1.26 -4.08 -6.37
C ALA A 245 1.33 -2.76 -5.60
N GLU A 246 1.27 -1.63 -6.31
CA GLU A 246 1.52 -0.30 -5.72
C GLU A 246 0.41 0.70 -6.03
N ASN A 247 -0.07 1.44 -5.03
CA ASN A 247 -1.04 2.53 -5.21
C ASN A 247 -2.35 2.10 -5.91
N ASN A 248 -2.83 0.88 -5.66
CA ASN A 248 -4.09 0.38 -6.21
C ASN A 248 -5.24 0.54 -5.22
N SER A 249 -6.47 0.57 -5.73
CA SER A 249 -7.68 0.60 -4.93
C SER A 249 -8.53 -0.64 -5.20
N PHE A 250 -8.85 -1.39 -4.15
CA PHE A 250 -9.71 -2.56 -4.16
C PHE A 250 -10.90 -2.28 -3.25
N PHE A 251 -12.07 -2.10 -3.86
CA PHE A 251 -13.27 -1.67 -3.15
C PHE A 251 -14.45 -2.60 -3.41
N ARG A 252 -15.04 -3.15 -2.33
CA ARG A 252 -16.24 -4.00 -2.38
C ARG A 252 -16.15 -5.18 -3.34
N ASN A 253 -14.97 -5.78 -3.45
CA ASN A 253 -14.82 -7.02 -4.21
C ASN A 253 -15.17 -8.22 -3.33
N GLU A 254 -15.72 -9.24 -3.96
CA GLU A 254 -16.21 -10.43 -3.29
C GLU A 254 -15.54 -11.67 -3.86
N CYS A 255 -15.34 -12.69 -3.03
CA CYS A 255 -15.00 -14.04 -3.48
C CYS A 255 -15.80 -15.10 -2.71
N LEU A 256 -16.06 -16.23 -3.38
CA LEU A 256 -16.86 -17.33 -2.84
C LEU A 256 -16.15 -18.64 -3.10
N GLU A 257 -15.87 -19.38 -2.02
CA GLU A 257 -15.30 -20.73 -2.00
C GLU A 257 -13.91 -20.87 -2.66
N ALA A 258 -13.06 -21.71 -2.06
CA ALA A 258 -11.72 -22.16 -2.53
C ALA A 258 -10.47 -21.35 -2.14
N ASP A 259 -10.32 -20.97 -0.87
CA ASP A 259 -9.02 -20.48 -0.34
C ASP A 259 -8.41 -19.36 -1.24
N HIS A 260 -9.25 -18.46 -1.77
CA HIS A 260 -8.87 -17.30 -2.58
C HIS A 260 -8.84 -16.01 -1.73
N ALA A 261 -8.80 -14.85 -2.39
CA ALA A 261 -9.00 -13.54 -1.77
C ALA A 261 -10.13 -12.76 -2.46
N GLY A 262 -10.84 -11.92 -1.70
CA GLY A 262 -11.85 -11.00 -2.23
C GLY A 262 -11.23 -9.94 -3.13
N ALA A 263 -10.06 -9.42 -2.74
CA ALA A 263 -9.33 -8.44 -3.53
C ALA A 263 -8.11 -9.01 -4.28
N LEU A 264 -7.02 -9.33 -3.57
CA LEU A 264 -5.74 -9.71 -4.19
C LEU A 264 -5.25 -11.07 -3.68
N GLU A 265 -5.20 -12.04 -4.59
CA GLU A 265 -4.57 -13.33 -4.36
C GLU A 265 -3.20 -13.36 -5.04
N VAL A 266 -2.17 -13.78 -4.30
CA VAL A 266 -0.81 -13.98 -4.81
C VAL A 266 -0.39 -15.42 -4.57
N VAL A 267 -0.14 -16.14 -5.66
CA VAL A 267 0.39 -17.50 -5.66
C VAL A 267 1.82 -17.46 -6.18
N PHE A 268 2.78 -17.67 -5.28
CA PHE A 268 4.19 -17.73 -5.67
C PHE A 268 4.45 -19.02 -6.45
N ASN A 269 4.85 -18.91 -7.72
CA ASN A 269 4.98 -20.07 -8.58
C ASN A 269 6.42 -20.30 -9.02
N THR A 270 6.99 -21.44 -8.61
CA THR A 270 8.38 -21.82 -8.94
C THR A 270 8.55 -22.40 -10.33
N ALA A 271 7.47 -22.59 -11.09
CA ALA A 271 7.54 -22.94 -12.51
C ALA A 271 8.10 -21.78 -13.36
N PHE A 272 8.07 -20.56 -12.83
CA PHE A 272 8.73 -19.40 -13.43
C PHE A 272 10.18 -19.32 -12.95
N PRO A 273 11.13 -18.96 -13.84
CA PRO A 273 12.55 -18.90 -13.50
C PRO A 273 12.79 -17.76 -12.51
N SER A 274 12.75 -18.05 -11.20
CA SER A 274 13.00 -17.03 -10.19
C SER A 274 14.36 -16.39 -10.43
N SER A 275 14.35 -15.09 -10.75
CA SER A 275 15.53 -14.25 -10.52
C SER A 275 15.84 -14.35 -9.03
N PRO A 276 16.95 -14.97 -8.60
CA PRO A 276 17.22 -15.15 -7.18
C PRO A 276 17.30 -13.79 -6.48
N GLY A 277 16.45 -13.55 -5.47
CA GLY A 277 16.55 -12.37 -4.61
C GLY A 277 15.69 -11.15 -4.97
N ALA A 278 14.68 -11.29 -5.83
CA ALA A 278 13.71 -10.21 -6.06
C ALA A 278 12.55 -10.28 -5.05
N ASP A 279 12.41 -9.23 -4.24
CA ASP A 279 11.38 -9.14 -3.20
C ASP A 279 10.03 -8.70 -3.78
N SER A 280 8.95 -9.30 -3.27
CA SER A 280 7.59 -8.88 -3.61
C SER A 280 7.13 -7.74 -2.71
N GLN A 281 6.39 -6.81 -3.30
CA GLN A 281 6.03 -5.53 -2.70
C GLN A 281 4.55 -5.28 -2.95
N ILE A 282 3.77 -5.19 -1.88
CA ILE A 282 2.37 -4.80 -1.87
C ILE A 282 2.31 -3.52 -1.05
N ARG A 283 2.30 -2.36 -1.72
CA ARG A 283 2.49 -1.07 -1.06
C ARG A 283 1.45 -0.02 -1.37
N ASN A 284 1.09 0.77 -0.37
CA ASN A 284 0.22 1.94 -0.53
C ASN A 284 -1.10 1.63 -1.22
N ASN A 285 -1.60 0.39 -1.10
CA ASN A 285 -2.88 0.01 -1.66
C ASN A 285 -4.00 0.25 -0.63
N GLN A 286 -5.19 0.48 -1.14
CA GLN A 286 -6.40 0.60 -0.34
C GLN A 286 -7.27 -0.64 -0.55
N PHE A 287 -7.53 -1.38 0.52
CA PHE A 287 -8.44 -2.51 0.54
C PHE A 287 -9.61 -2.15 1.44
N ILE A 288 -10.74 -1.79 0.82
CA ILE A 288 -11.90 -1.24 1.51
C ILE A 288 -13.12 -2.11 1.24
N ASP A 289 -13.82 -2.52 2.30
CA ASP A 289 -15.09 -3.26 2.24
C ASP A 289 -15.07 -4.54 1.38
N ASN A 290 -13.91 -5.19 1.22
CA ASN A 290 -13.84 -6.45 0.46
C ASN A 290 -14.30 -7.62 1.33
N ALA A 291 -14.99 -8.59 0.74
CA ALA A 291 -15.58 -9.70 1.46
C ALA A 291 -15.18 -11.07 0.88
N GLY A 292 -14.89 -12.03 1.75
CA GLY A 292 -14.60 -13.40 1.37
C GLY A 292 -15.41 -14.43 2.14
N GLU A 293 -16.07 -15.36 1.44
CA GLU A 293 -16.64 -16.55 2.06
C GLU A 293 -15.72 -17.75 1.80
N ARG A 294 -15.12 -18.29 2.87
CA ARG A 294 -14.09 -19.35 2.86
C ARG A 294 -12.80 -18.92 2.13
N CYS A 295 -12.55 -17.62 2.13
CA CYS A 295 -11.47 -16.91 1.45
C CYS A 295 -11.08 -15.67 2.27
N ALA A 296 -9.89 -15.10 2.06
CA ALA A 296 -9.50 -13.85 2.73
C ALA A 296 -10.33 -12.67 2.21
N GLY A 297 -10.63 -11.68 3.06
CA GLY A 297 -11.38 -10.50 2.63
C GLY A 297 -10.57 -9.63 1.67
N ALA A 298 -9.33 -9.27 2.03
CA ALA A 298 -8.47 -8.45 1.19
C ALA A 298 -7.36 -9.24 0.47
N ILE A 299 -6.34 -9.71 1.19
CA ILE A 299 -5.15 -10.35 0.60
C ILE A 299 -5.07 -11.82 1.02
N HIS A 300 -4.80 -12.70 0.05
CA HIS A 300 -4.31 -14.04 0.33
C HIS A 300 -2.94 -14.25 -0.29
N LEU A 301 -1.94 -14.54 0.55
CA LEU A 301 -0.60 -14.97 0.11
C LEU A 301 -0.53 -16.49 0.24
N GLU A 302 -0.47 -17.19 -0.89
CA GLU A 302 -0.37 -18.63 -0.93
C GLU A 302 1.09 -19.08 -1.03
N ARG A 303 1.45 -20.12 -0.29
CA ARG A 303 2.77 -20.74 -0.33
C ARG A 303 3.09 -21.31 -1.72
N PRO A 304 4.39 -21.47 -2.05
CA PRO A 304 4.79 -22.02 -3.33
C PRO A 304 4.28 -23.43 -3.60
N SER A 305 3.88 -23.67 -4.84
CA SER A 305 3.49 -24.99 -5.35
C SER A 305 4.59 -25.58 -6.24
N PRO A 306 5.00 -26.85 -6.06
CA PRO A 306 4.52 -27.80 -5.05
C PRO A 306 5.11 -27.56 -3.65
N ALA A 307 4.42 -28.05 -2.62
CA ALA A 307 4.82 -27.90 -1.21
C ALA A 307 6.23 -28.46 -0.94
N GLY A 308 7.00 -27.79 -0.06
CA GLY A 308 8.37 -28.13 0.28
C GLY A 308 9.45 -27.55 -0.65
N THR A 309 9.03 -26.85 -1.72
CA THR A 309 9.93 -26.11 -2.60
C THR A 309 10.54 -24.93 -1.84
N THR A 310 11.86 -24.72 -1.98
CA THR A 310 12.53 -23.57 -1.37
C THR A 310 12.29 -22.34 -2.24
N PHE A 311 11.65 -21.32 -1.67
CA PHE A 311 11.39 -20.05 -2.32
C PHE A 311 11.88 -18.94 -1.40
N ILE A 312 13.05 -18.40 -1.72
CA ILE A 312 13.67 -17.34 -0.93
C ILE A 312 13.13 -16.01 -1.45
N ALA A 313 12.15 -15.46 -0.74
CA ALA A 313 11.56 -14.18 -1.06
C ALA A 313 11.13 -13.46 0.22
N ASN A 314 11.43 -12.16 0.30
CA ASN A 314 10.68 -11.31 1.21
C ASN A 314 9.39 -10.87 0.52
N VAL A 315 8.30 -10.89 1.27
CA VAL A 315 7.00 -10.33 0.86
C VAL A 315 6.73 -9.17 1.79
N ALA A 316 6.86 -7.97 1.26
CA ALA A 316 6.64 -6.74 2.00
C ALA A 316 5.21 -6.23 1.74
N VAL A 317 4.40 -6.16 2.80
CA VAL A 317 3.06 -5.57 2.81
C VAL A 317 3.20 -4.26 3.59
N ASP A 318 3.48 -3.17 2.89
CA ASP A 318 3.87 -1.90 3.51
C ASP A 318 2.91 -0.75 3.21
N GLY A 319 2.53 0.06 4.20
CA GLY A 319 1.82 1.31 3.94
C GLY A 319 0.39 1.14 3.39
N ASN A 320 -0.21 -0.05 3.51
CA ASN A 320 -1.55 -0.30 2.98
C ASN A 320 -2.63 0.10 3.99
N THR A 321 -3.80 0.45 3.47
CA THR A 321 -5.02 0.64 4.26
C THR A 321 -5.91 -0.58 4.12
N PHE A 322 -6.34 -1.15 5.25
CA PHE A 322 -7.34 -2.20 5.32
C PHE A 322 -8.53 -1.70 6.15
N ASP A 323 -9.64 -1.37 5.51
CA ASP A 323 -10.84 -0.85 6.19
C ASP A 323 -12.06 -1.71 5.86
N GLY A 324 -12.74 -2.24 6.86
CA GLY A 324 -14.03 -2.91 6.68
C GLY A 324 -13.97 -4.23 5.90
N ASN A 325 -12.80 -4.88 5.79
CA ASN A 325 -12.71 -6.15 5.06
C ASN A 325 -13.21 -7.32 5.92
N ASP A 326 -14.07 -8.15 5.34
CA ASP A 326 -14.77 -9.22 6.02
C ASP A 326 -14.34 -10.59 5.48
N THR A 327 -14.14 -11.56 6.36
CA THR A 327 -14.12 -12.98 5.99
C THR A 327 -15.16 -13.77 6.77
N VAL A 328 -15.80 -14.72 6.10
CA VAL A 328 -16.70 -15.71 6.69
C VAL A 328 -16.10 -17.10 6.51
N ASN A 329 -16.10 -17.95 7.54
CA ASN A 329 -15.64 -19.35 7.48
C ASN A 329 -14.16 -19.54 7.10
N LEU A 330 -13.33 -18.51 7.23
CA LEU A 330 -11.87 -18.57 7.13
C LEU A 330 -11.23 -17.57 8.10
N SER A 331 -9.93 -17.71 8.33
CA SER A 331 -9.12 -16.74 9.09
C SER A 331 -8.37 -15.78 8.20
N GLY A 332 -8.16 -14.56 8.71
CA GLY A 332 -7.49 -13.46 8.01
C GLY A 332 -8.53 -12.56 7.33
N GLY A 333 -9.21 -11.72 8.11
CA GLY A 333 -10.25 -10.81 7.59
C GLY A 333 -9.69 -9.87 6.54
N ALA A 334 -8.60 -9.18 6.85
CA ALA A 334 -7.82 -8.46 5.85
C ALA A 334 -6.83 -9.38 5.12
N VAL A 335 -5.86 -9.95 5.84
CA VAL A 335 -4.71 -10.66 5.27
C VAL A 335 -4.63 -12.08 5.81
N ARG A 336 -4.62 -13.04 4.89
CA ARG A 336 -4.22 -14.43 5.15
C ARG A 336 -2.88 -14.69 4.49
N ALA A 337 -1.94 -15.29 5.23
CA ALA A 337 -0.63 -15.64 4.70
C ALA A 337 -0.27 -17.09 5.02
N GLU A 338 0.02 -17.87 3.99
CA GLU A 338 0.55 -19.22 4.11
C GLU A 338 2.00 -19.20 3.61
N LEU A 339 2.95 -19.37 4.52
CA LEU A 339 4.37 -19.20 4.22
C LEU A 339 5.11 -20.53 4.25
N GLY A 340 5.96 -20.74 3.25
CA GLY A 340 6.80 -21.93 3.10
C GLY A 340 8.30 -21.65 3.25
N LYS A 341 9.09 -22.67 2.99
CA LYS A 341 10.55 -22.66 3.17
C LYS A 341 11.24 -21.50 2.45
N GLY A 342 11.93 -20.66 3.21
CA GLY A 342 12.72 -19.53 2.70
C GLY A 342 11.95 -18.21 2.58
N MET A 343 10.63 -18.23 2.81
CA MET A 343 9.82 -17.02 2.76
C MET A 343 9.93 -16.20 4.04
N ARG A 344 9.84 -14.89 3.88
CA ARG A 344 9.71 -13.94 4.99
C ARG A 344 8.59 -12.93 4.70
N LEU A 345 7.61 -12.83 5.60
CA LEU A 345 6.61 -11.77 5.57
C LEU A 345 7.10 -10.57 6.37
N LEU A 346 7.04 -9.38 5.78
CA LEU A 346 7.25 -8.09 6.43
C LEU A 346 5.95 -7.29 6.31
N MET A 347 5.14 -7.24 7.37
CA MET A 347 3.92 -6.42 7.39
C MET A 347 4.20 -5.15 8.18
N ARG A 348 4.31 -4.01 7.46
CA ARG A 348 4.82 -2.78 8.06
C ARG A 348 4.02 -1.55 7.71
N SER A 349 3.94 -0.58 8.62
CA SER A 349 3.35 0.73 8.30
C SER A 349 1.91 0.68 7.83
N ASN A 350 1.16 -0.40 8.08
CA ASN A 350 -0.20 -0.51 7.60
C ASN A 350 -1.17 0.10 8.62
N LEU A 351 -2.25 0.68 8.11
CA LEU A 351 -3.42 1.07 8.88
C LEU A 351 -4.52 0.03 8.65
N ALA A 352 -4.99 -0.62 9.72
CA ALA A 352 -6.04 -1.62 9.61
C ALA A 352 -7.14 -1.40 10.65
N ILE A 353 -8.35 -1.13 10.16
CA ILE A 353 -9.51 -0.73 10.96
C ILE A 353 -10.77 -1.47 10.50
N ASN A 354 -11.70 -1.72 11.43
CA ASN A 354 -13.03 -2.27 11.14
C ASN A 354 -13.07 -3.61 10.37
N ASN A 355 -11.95 -4.35 10.28
CA ASN A 355 -11.91 -5.63 9.58
C ASN A 355 -12.50 -6.72 10.48
N ARG A 356 -13.13 -7.73 9.87
CA ARG A 356 -13.80 -8.80 10.61
C ARG A 356 -13.44 -10.19 10.14
N SER A 357 -13.33 -11.10 11.11
CA SER A 357 -13.22 -12.54 10.86
C SER A 357 -14.37 -13.27 11.53
N LEU A 358 -15.38 -13.62 10.73
CA LEU A 358 -16.61 -14.29 11.12
C LEU A 358 -16.49 -15.79 10.86
N ILE A 359 -15.88 -16.53 11.79
CA ILE A 359 -15.61 -17.96 11.59
C ILE A 359 -16.78 -18.76 12.15
N HIS A 360 -17.42 -19.60 11.33
CA HIS A 360 -18.37 -20.62 11.78
C HIS A 360 -17.75 -22.02 11.64
N PRO A 361 -16.82 -22.42 12.52
CA PRO A 361 -16.12 -23.68 12.33
C PRO A 361 -17.03 -24.85 12.69
N PRO A 362 -16.95 -25.99 11.97
CA PRO A 362 -17.30 -27.27 12.57
C PRO A 362 -16.45 -27.45 13.85
N ALA A 363 -17.07 -27.89 14.95
CA ALA A 363 -16.43 -27.96 16.27
C ALA A 363 -14.98 -28.50 16.22
N GLY A 364 -14.01 -27.69 16.70
CA GLY A 364 -12.61 -28.08 16.92
C GLY A 364 -11.56 -27.45 16.00
N VAL A 365 -11.92 -26.63 15.01
CA VAL A 365 -10.93 -25.86 14.22
C VAL A 365 -10.84 -24.42 14.71
N VAL A 366 -9.78 -24.15 15.47
CA VAL A 366 -9.47 -22.83 16.02
C VAL A 366 -8.49 -22.11 15.09
N THR A 367 -8.92 -21.02 14.46
CA THR A 367 -8.06 -20.03 13.79
C THR A 367 -8.75 -18.67 13.92
N SER A 368 -8.02 -17.54 13.97
CA SER A 368 -8.57 -16.17 13.74
C SER A 368 -7.46 -15.15 13.85
N GLY A 369 -7.49 -14.12 13.01
CA GLY A 369 -6.79 -12.87 13.20
C GLY A 369 -7.42 -11.89 12.23
N ALA A 370 -8.25 -10.96 12.74
CA ALA A 370 -9.18 -10.21 11.88
C ALA A 370 -8.44 -9.34 10.86
N VAL A 371 -7.20 -8.95 11.17
CA VAL A 371 -6.31 -8.29 10.22
C VAL A 371 -5.30 -9.27 9.65
N LEU A 372 -4.51 -9.96 10.47
CA LEU A 372 -3.50 -10.90 9.98
C LEU A 372 -3.68 -12.27 10.60
N PHE A 373 -3.84 -13.28 9.75
CA PHE A 373 -3.60 -14.67 10.11
C PHE A 373 -2.45 -15.22 9.25
N ALA A 374 -1.36 -15.61 9.89
CA ALA A 374 -0.19 -16.18 9.20
C ALA A 374 0.15 -17.58 9.71
N GLU A 375 0.20 -18.56 8.81
CA GLU A 375 0.75 -19.89 9.07
C GLU A 375 2.18 -19.99 8.53
N LEU A 376 3.11 -20.34 9.41
CA LEU A 376 4.53 -20.43 9.07
C LEU A 376 4.99 -21.89 9.09
N ARG A 377 5.39 -22.41 7.93
CA ARG A 377 5.91 -23.77 7.76
C ARG A 377 7.37 -23.73 7.33
N ASP A 378 8.09 -24.83 7.54
CA ASP A 378 9.45 -25.06 7.04
C ASP A 378 10.44 -23.92 7.35
N ASN A 379 10.36 -23.37 8.56
CA ASN A 379 11.19 -22.25 9.05
C ASN A 379 10.98 -20.93 8.28
N ALA A 380 9.78 -20.70 7.75
CA ALA A 380 9.36 -19.36 7.31
C ALA A 380 9.37 -18.36 8.48
N ASN A 381 9.50 -17.07 8.17
CA ASN A 381 9.56 -16.01 9.19
C ASN A 381 8.48 -14.95 8.94
N ALA A 382 8.04 -14.27 10.01
CA ALA A 382 7.11 -13.15 9.90
C ALA A 382 7.44 -12.05 10.89
N PHE A 383 7.40 -10.81 10.40
CA PHE A 383 7.63 -9.62 11.18
C PHE A 383 6.48 -8.64 10.98
N VAL A 384 5.86 -8.23 12.08
CA VAL A 384 4.79 -7.23 12.13
C VAL A 384 5.36 -6.00 12.82
N ILE A 385 5.59 -4.93 12.07
CA ILE A 385 6.39 -3.79 12.53
C ILE A 385 5.70 -2.46 12.24
N ASN A 386 5.57 -1.57 13.21
CA ASN A 386 5.06 -0.22 12.97
C ASN A 386 3.70 -0.24 12.26
N ASN A 387 2.73 -1.04 12.70
CA ASN A 387 1.36 -0.99 12.18
C ASN A 387 0.42 -0.33 13.19
N THR A 388 -0.64 0.29 12.70
CA THR A 388 -1.75 0.80 13.51
C THR A 388 -2.98 -0.05 13.23
N ILE A 389 -3.33 -0.94 14.17
CA ILE A 389 -4.40 -1.93 14.05
C ILE A 389 -5.39 -1.79 15.21
N LEU A 390 -6.60 -1.34 14.92
CA LEU A 390 -7.60 -1.06 15.94
C LEU A 390 -9.03 -1.19 15.43
N ASP A 391 -9.99 -1.39 16.34
CA ASP A 391 -11.41 -1.54 16.00
C ASP A 391 -11.71 -2.73 15.06
N ASN A 392 -10.91 -3.80 15.10
CA ASN A 392 -11.14 -5.02 14.30
C ASN A 392 -11.75 -6.13 15.18
N GLU A 393 -12.62 -6.98 14.64
CA GLU A 393 -13.33 -7.96 15.48
C GLU A 393 -13.34 -9.39 14.92
N THR A 394 -13.43 -10.36 15.82
CA THR A 394 -13.71 -11.76 15.46
C THR A 394 -15.10 -12.17 15.95
N GLY A 395 -15.89 -12.77 15.06
CA GLY A 395 -17.35 -12.83 15.20
C GLY A 395 -17.92 -13.92 16.12
N GLU A 396 -17.17 -14.97 16.48
CA GLU A 396 -17.73 -16.16 17.17
C GLU A 396 -16.87 -16.66 18.35
N SER A 397 -17.48 -17.53 19.18
CA SER A 397 -16.82 -18.21 20.30
C SER A 397 -15.60 -19.02 19.86
N ASP A 398 -14.55 -19.06 20.68
CA ASP A 398 -13.26 -19.74 20.45
C ASP A 398 -12.34 -19.10 19.41
N THR A 399 -12.52 -17.80 19.16
CA THR A 399 -11.61 -17.01 18.33
C THR A 399 -10.43 -16.41 19.12
N HIS A 400 -9.31 -16.16 18.44
CA HIS A 400 -8.05 -15.69 19.02
C HIS A 400 -7.48 -14.53 18.21
N GLY A 401 -6.66 -13.68 18.82
CA GLY A 401 -5.85 -12.68 18.11
C GLY A 401 -6.66 -11.67 17.31
N GLY A 402 -7.55 -10.91 17.94
CA GLY A 402 -8.49 -10.00 17.27
C GLY A 402 -7.85 -9.08 16.23
N ALA A 403 -6.58 -8.69 16.41
CA ALA A 403 -5.78 -8.08 15.36
C ALA A 403 -4.95 -9.12 14.58
N VAL A 404 -4.03 -9.78 15.29
CA VAL A 404 -2.96 -10.57 14.69
C VAL A 404 -2.87 -11.95 15.32
N HIS A 405 -2.76 -12.98 14.47
CA HIS A 405 -2.47 -14.34 14.85
C HIS A 405 -1.34 -14.92 13.99
N LEU A 406 -0.23 -15.26 14.66
CA LEU A 406 0.90 -15.93 14.05
C LEU A 406 0.99 -17.37 14.56
N ARG A 407 0.97 -18.33 13.63
CA ARG A 407 1.01 -19.76 13.94
C ARG A 407 2.31 -20.39 13.42
N ALA A 408 3.19 -20.77 14.35
CA ALA A 408 4.47 -21.43 14.05
C ALA A 408 4.31 -22.95 13.94
N LEU A 409 4.42 -23.51 12.74
CA LEU A 409 4.27 -24.95 12.52
C LEU A 409 5.63 -25.67 12.41
N SER A 410 6.74 -25.00 12.69
CA SER A 410 8.10 -25.56 12.60
C SER A 410 9.00 -25.13 13.75
N ASP A 411 10.06 -25.88 13.99
CA ASP A 411 10.93 -25.70 15.16
C ASP A 411 11.84 -24.45 15.10
N GLN A 412 12.02 -23.81 13.95
CA GLN A 412 12.98 -22.70 13.79
C GLN A 412 12.36 -21.49 13.08
N ASN A 413 11.07 -21.21 13.32
CA ASN A 413 10.46 -19.95 12.89
C ASN A 413 11.01 -18.79 13.74
N ASP A 414 11.33 -17.66 13.11
CA ASP A 414 11.64 -16.39 13.77
C ASP A 414 10.48 -15.41 13.58
N LEU A 415 9.86 -15.02 14.69
CA LEU A 415 8.67 -14.18 14.75
C LEU A 415 8.96 -12.89 15.52
N GLY A 416 8.71 -11.75 14.89
CA GLY A 416 8.91 -10.43 15.49
C GLY A 416 7.65 -9.58 15.47
N VAL A 417 7.30 -8.97 16.61
CA VAL A 417 6.22 -7.99 16.71
C VAL A 417 6.77 -6.75 17.40
N TYR A 418 6.95 -5.66 16.64
CA TYR A 418 7.66 -4.46 17.10
C TYR A 418 6.90 -3.17 16.77
N ASN A 419 6.90 -2.19 17.68
CA ASN A 419 6.42 -0.84 17.40
C ASN A 419 4.97 -0.74 16.89
N ASN A 420 4.11 -1.73 17.15
CA ASN A 420 2.73 -1.70 16.68
C ASN A 420 1.79 -1.08 17.71
N ILE A 421 0.73 -0.45 17.24
CA ILE A 421 -0.48 -0.15 18.02
C ILE A 421 -1.50 -1.24 17.72
N LEU A 422 -1.75 -2.14 18.67
CA LEU A 422 -2.79 -3.17 18.61
C LEU A 422 -3.75 -2.93 19.78
N ILE A 423 -4.87 -2.22 19.54
CA ILE A 423 -5.84 -1.89 20.60
C ILE A 423 -7.28 -2.07 20.14
N ASP A 424 -8.18 -2.38 21.06
CA ASP A 424 -9.62 -2.48 20.80
C ASP A 424 -9.93 -3.46 19.66
N ASN A 425 -9.20 -4.58 19.59
CA ASN A 425 -9.48 -5.66 18.65
C ASN A 425 -10.05 -6.87 19.39
N PRO A 426 -11.36 -6.89 19.71
CA PRO A 426 -11.94 -7.95 20.51
C PRO A 426 -11.85 -9.31 19.82
N ALA A 427 -11.48 -10.31 20.62
CA ALA A 427 -11.61 -11.72 20.27
C ALA A 427 -12.47 -12.46 21.30
N ASN A 428 -13.27 -13.41 20.83
CA ASN A 428 -14.29 -14.10 21.62
C ASN A 428 -13.85 -15.53 21.99
N GLY A 429 -12.71 -15.72 22.66
CA GLY A 429 -12.20 -17.05 23.05
C GLY A 429 -12.88 -17.69 24.27
N SER A 430 -12.92 -19.02 24.38
CA SER A 430 -13.36 -19.75 25.61
C SER A 430 -12.49 -19.52 26.84
N SER A 431 -11.28 -19.00 26.66
CA SER A 431 -10.34 -18.63 27.73
C SER A 431 -10.54 -17.21 28.28
N GLY A 432 -11.49 -16.45 27.75
CA GLY A 432 -11.82 -15.09 28.14
C GLY A 432 -11.77 -14.10 26.97
N PRO A 433 -12.48 -12.96 27.07
CA PRO A 433 -12.40 -11.91 26.07
C PRO A 433 -11.02 -11.24 26.12
N ASP A 434 -10.55 -10.73 24.97
CA ASP A 434 -9.57 -9.61 24.84
C ASP A 434 -8.13 -9.90 24.32
N SER A 435 -7.82 -10.94 23.53
CA SER A 435 -6.46 -11.01 22.93
C SER A 435 -6.34 -10.29 21.58
N ASP A 436 -5.77 -9.07 21.54
CA ASP A 436 -5.40 -8.38 20.29
C ASP A 436 -4.37 -9.19 19.48
N LEU A 437 -3.37 -9.74 20.18
CA LEU A 437 -2.28 -10.53 19.61
C LEU A 437 -2.31 -11.94 20.17
N PHE A 438 -2.24 -12.93 19.28
CA PHE A 438 -2.13 -14.34 19.62
C PHE A 438 -1.00 -15.00 18.85
N ILE A 439 -0.14 -15.73 19.56
CA ILE A 439 0.94 -16.51 18.93
C ILE A 439 0.91 -17.92 19.50
N ASP A 440 0.73 -18.90 18.63
CA ASP A 440 0.75 -20.33 18.95
C ASP A 440 1.72 -21.12 18.06
N GLY A 441 1.92 -22.39 18.42
CA GLY A 441 2.68 -23.31 17.59
C GLY A 441 3.76 -24.10 18.32
N ASN A 442 4.76 -24.53 17.57
CA ASN A 442 5.85 -25.35 18.06
C ASN A 442 6.70 -24.59 19.10
N THR A 443 7.06 -25.31 20.15
CA THR A 443 7.84 -24.81 21.27
C THR A 443 9.26 -24.35 20.89
N ASN A 444 9.84 -24.66 19.73
CA ASN A 444 11.21 -24.19 19.45
C ASN A 444 11.30 -22.86 18.67
N ALA A 445 10.16 -22.25 18.32
CA ALA A 445 10.12 -20.96 17.62
C ALA A 445 10.68 -19.82 18.50
N SER A 446 11.46 -18.93 17.87
CA SER A 446 11.93 -17.68 18.47
C SER A 446 10.84 -16.62 18.32
N VAL A 447 10.37 -16.07 19.44
CA VAL A 447 9.33 -15.04 19.44
C VAL A 447 9.79 -13.82 20.21
N SER A 448 9.75 -12.65 19.60
CA SER A 448 10.16 -11.39 20.22
C SER A 448 9.08 -10.32 20.04
N ILE A 449 8.60 -9.78 21.16
CA ILE A 449 7.47 -8.86 21.22
C ILE A 449 7.90 -7.67 22.07
N ARG A 450 8.20 -6.54 21.43
CA ARG A 450 8.76 -5.39 22.14
C ARG A 450 8.27 -4.05 21.60
N TYR A 451 8.21 -3.04 22.46
CA TYR A 451 7.87 -1.67 22.09
C TYR A 451 6.53 -1.55 21.36
N ASN A 452 5.55 -2.40 21.68
CA ASN A 452 4.21 -2.29 21.13
C ASN A 452 3.27 -1.62 22.14
N ARG A 453 2.26 -0.93 21.64
CA ARG A 453 1.07 -0.56 22.41
C ARG A 453 0.03 -1.67 22.25
N LEU A 454 -0.15 -2.51 23.27
CA LEU A 454 -1.04 -3.69 23.25
C LEU A 454 -2.19 -3.57 24.25
N GLY A 455 -3.40 -4.04 23.94
CA GLY A 455 -4.42 -4.28 24.96
C GLY A 455 -3.94 -5.25 26.05
N SER A 456 -4.57 -5.16 27.21
CA SER A 456 -4.12 -5.76 28.50
C SER A 456 -4.09 -7.29 28.56
N SER A 457 -4.34 -7.98 27.45
CA SER A 457 -4.90 -9.34 27.42
C SER A 457 -4.37 -10.15 26.23
N SER A 458 -3.24 -9.71 25.67
CA SER A 458 -2.46 -10.47 24.66
C SER A 458 -1.95 -11.80 25.24
N VAL A 459 -2.07 -12.89 24.48
CA VAL A 459 -1.71 -14.26 24.92
C VAL A 459 -0.58 -14.82 24.06
N PHE A 460 0.39 -15.45 24.72
CA PHE A 460 1.60 -16.00 24.10
C PHE A 460 1.82 -17.44 24.54
N SER A 461 2.10 -18.35 23.61
CA SER A 461 2.45 -19.74 23.91
C SER A 461 3.73 -20.15 23.19
N GLY A 462 4.76 -20.55 23.95
CA GLY A 462 6.08 -20.96 23.47
C GLY A 462 7.18 -20.74 24.54
N PRO A 463 8.24 -21.55 24.60
CA PRO A 463 9.32 -21.47 25.59
C PRO A 463 10.46 -20.50 25.26
N LEU A 464 10.52 -19.88 24.07
CA LEU A 464 11.51 -18.85 23.70
C LEU A 464 10.83 -17.50 23.37
N VAL A 465 9.91 -17.07 24.22
CA VAL A 465 9.23 -15.77 24.07
C VAL A 465 9.97 -14.70 24.87
N THR A 466 10.47 -13.67 24.19
CA THR A 466 10.96 -12.44 24.81
C THR A 466 9.86 -11.38 24.73
N VAL A 467 9.29 -11.02 25.88
CA VAL A 467 8.33 -9.90 26.01
C VAL A 467 8.96 -8.83 26.89
N SER A 468 9.22 -7.65 26.34
CA SER A 468 9.77 -6.52 27.10
C SER A 468 9.31 -5.19 26.50
N ASP A 469 9.34 -4.12 27.30
CA ASP A 469 9.21 -2.74 26.82
C ASP A 469 7.90 -2.42 26.06
N ASN A 470 6.85 -3.23 26.21
CA ASN A 470 5.53 -2.97 25.64
C ASN A 470 4.69 -2.07 26.56
N LEU A 471 3.92 -1.15 25.99
CA LEU A 471 2.93 -0.34 26.68
C LEU A 471 1.59 -1.11 26.74
N LEU A 472 1.21 -1.59 27.92
CA LEU A 472 0.00 -2.38 28.13
C LEU A 472 -1.23 -1.54 28.57
N SER A 473 -1.05 -0.23 28.73
CA SER A 473 -2.10 0.70 29.19
C SER A 473 -1.87 2.10 28.65
N GLY A 474 -2.86 2.99 28.82
CA GLY A 474 -2.82 4.36 28.30
C GLY A 474 -3.36 4.46 26.87
N ALA A 475 -3.91 5.61 26.49
CA ALA A 475 -4.41 5.81 25.12
C ALA A 475 -3.23 6.07 24.17
N PRO A 476 -3.31 5.69 22.88
CA PRO A 476 -2.33 6.07 21.88
C PRO A 476 -2.21 7.58 21.67
N GLY A 477 -3.26 8.35 21.99
CA GLY A 477 -3.25 9.80 21.83
C GLY A 477 -3.30 10.24 20.38
N PHE A 478 -4.27 9.74 19.61
CA PHE A 478 -4.51 10.19 18.23
C PHE A 478 -5.09 11.60 18.17
N VAL A 479 -4.86 12.31 17.06
CA VAL A 479 -5.44 13.64 16.80
C VAL A 479 -6.97 13.59 16.80
N ASN A 480 -7.59 12.68 16.02
CA ASN A 480 -9.03 12.52 16.00
C ASN A 480 -9.46 11.12 15.50
N ARG A 481 -9.31 10.10 16.37
CA ARG A 481 -9.73 8.72 16.09
C ARG A 481 -11.17 8.61 15.57
N ALA A 482 -12.12 9.31 16.20
CA ALA A 482 -13.53 9.24 15.82
C ALA A 482 -13.83 9.82 14.44
N GLY A 483 -12.95 10.71 13.94
CA GLY A 483 -13.00 11.24 12.58
C GLY A 483 -12.12 10.50 11.58
N GLY A 484 -11.49 9.39 11.96
CA GLY A 484 -10.57 8.63 11.10
C GLY A 484 -9.16 9.21 11.00
N ASP A 485 -8.80 10.16 11.86
CA ASP A 485 -7.46 10.74 11.91
C ASP A 485 -6.62 10.05 13.00
N TYR A 486 -5.78 9.14 12.53
CA TYR A 486 -4.93 8.27 13.36
C TYR A 486 -3.49 8.77 13.50
N HIS A 487 -3.19 10.00 13.08
CA HIS A 487 -1.90 10.63 13.39
C HIS A 487 -1.74 10.76 14.90
N LEU A 488 -0.51 10.64 15.39
CA LEU A 488 -0.20 10.89 16.79
C LEU A 488 -0.39 12.38 17.11
N ALA A 489 -1.06 12.70 18.21
CA ALA A 489 -1.08 14.05 18.75
C ALA A 489 0.24 14.34 19.48
N MET A 490 0.62 15.61 19.60
CA MET A 490 1.86 16.06 20.27
C MET A 490 2.04 15.51 21.70
N SER A 491 0.94 15.20 22.41
CA SER A 491 0.96 14.66 23.76
C SER A 491 0.98 13.12 23.81
N SER A 492 1.09 12.45 22.66
CA SER A 492 1.08 11.00 22.60
C SER A 492 2.28 10.42 23.34
N PRO A 493 2.07 9.37 24.16
CA PRO A 493 3.18 8.65 24.79
C PRO A 493 3.93 7.73 23.81
N LEU A 494 3.49 7.66 22.55
CA LEU A 494 4.03 6.76 21.53
C LEU A 494 5.12 7.41 20.67
N ILE A 495 5.30 8.73 20.81
CA ILE A 495 6.35 9.48 20.12
C ILE A 495 7.71 9.16 20.74
N ASP A 496 8.71 8.88 19.90
CA ASP A 496 10.07 8.47 20.24
C ASP A 496 10.13 7.25 21.18
N ALA A 497 9.07 6.44 21.21
CA ALA A 497 8.92 5.35 22.16
C ALA A 497 9.26 3.98 21.58
N GLY A 498 9.54 3.89 20.27
CA GLY A 498 9.78 2.64 19.57
C GLY A 498 11.25 2.20 19.55
N LEU A 499 11.44 0.94 19.13
CA LEU A 499 12.75 0.34 18.89
C LEU A 499 13.17 0.52 17.44
N ASP A 500 14.41 0.93 17.17
CA ASP A 500 15.04 0.66 15.88
C ASP A 500 15.60 -0.78 15.88
N PRO A 501 14.94 -1.76 15.22
CA PRO A 501 15.45 -3.14 15.15
C PRO A 501 16.70 -3.28 14.26
N GLY A 502 17.17 -2.20 13.62
CA GLY A 502 18.29 -2.16 12.68
C GLY A 502 17.85 -2.08 11.21
N LEU A 503 18.81 -1.64 10.37
CA LEU A 503 18.62 -1.11 9.01
C LEU A 503 17.84 -1.95 7.99
N SER A 504 17.57 -3.24 8.22
CA SER A 504 16.91 -4.11 7.21
C SER A 504 15.43 -4.44 7.49
N LEU A 505 14.90 -4.12 8.67
CA LEU A 505 13.53 -4.45 9.04
C LEU A 505 12.56 -3.26 8.98
N LEU A 506 13.02 -2.05 9.29
CA LEU A 506 12.20 -0.85 9.16
C LEU A 506 11.95 -0.49 7.68
N PRO A 507 10.76 0.04 7.35
CA PRO A 507 10.54 0.69 6.07
C PRO A 507 11.26 2.05 6.03
N VAL A 508 11.62 2.53 4.84
CA VAL A 508 12.33 3.82 4.67
C VAL A 508 11.42 5.00 5.03
N SER A 509 10.13 4.85 4.76
CA SER A 509 9.12 5.87 5.02
C SER A 509 8.02 5.37 5.94
N ASP A 510 7.25 6.31 6.49
CA ASP A 510 6.01 6.04 7.18
C ASP A 510 4.79 5.91 6.27
N PHE A 511 3.62 5.79 6.88
CA PHE A 511 2.35 5.60 6.18
C PHE A 511 2.02 6.76 5.24
N ASP A 512 2.40 7.98 5.61
CA ASP A 512 2.22 9.18 4.81
C ASP A 512 3.37 9.45 3.83
N GLY A 513 4.41 8.60 3.84
CA GLY A 513 5.57 8.71 2.96
C GLY A 513 6.68 9.62 3.50
N GLN A 514 6.62 10.02 4.76
CA GLN A 514 7.65 10.82 5.42
C GLN A 514 8.76 9.90 5.96
N ALA A 515 9.90 10.44 6.39
CA ALA A 515 11.00 9.59 6.87
C ALA A 515 10.59 8.82 8.13
N ARG A 516 10.88 7.51 8.19
CA ARG A 516 10.51 6.64 9.31
C ARG A 516 11.13 7.02 10.66
N VAL A 517 12.18 7.84 10.69
CA VAL A 517 12.73 8.36 11.94
C VAL A 517 12.84 9.86 11.76
N GLN A 518 11.91 10.61 12.36
CA GLN A 518 11.89 12.07 12.29
C GLN A 518 12.58 12.73 13.49
N HIS A 519 12.55 12.10 14.66
CA HIS A 519 13.07 12.63 15.91
C HIS A 519 14.18 11.73 16.51
N ALA A 520 14.13 11.45 17.81
CA ALA A 520 15.18 10.73 18.52
C ALA A 520 15.11 9.21 18.29
N ALA A 521 13.91 8.68 18.06
CA ALA A 521 13.65 7.28 17.79
C ALA A 521 12.46 7.13 16.82
N VAL A 522 12.16 5.89 16.45
CA VAL A 522 10.93 5.57 15.71
C VAL A 522 9.73 5.66 16.65
N ASP A 523 8.61 6.17 16.15
CA ASP A 523 7.35 6.17 16.87
C ASP A 523 6.71 4.78 16.88
N ILE A 524 5.86 4.51 17.87
CA ILE A 524 5.03 3.29 17.89
C ILE A 524 3.77 3.56 17.06
N GLY A 525 3.57 2.81 15.98
CA GLY A 525 2.44 2.92 15.07
C GLY A 525 2.85 2.96 13.59
N ALA A 526 1.85 3.09 12.72
CA ALA A 526 2.02 3.22 11.27
C ALA A 526 2.71 4.52 10.85
N ASP A 527 2.50 5.58 11.61
CA ASP A 527 2.82 6.95 11.26
C ASP A 527 3.77 7.60 12.26
N GLU A 528 4.67 8.45 11.80
CA GLU A 528 5.56 9.24 12.66
C GLU A 528 4.92 10.60 12.96
N TYR A 529 5.08 11.07 14.18
CA TYR A 529 4.71 12.43 14.52
C TYR A 529 5.63 13.42 13.81
N SER A 530 5.08 14.13 12.82
CA SER A 530 5.79 15.12 12.00
C SER A 530 5.76 16.54 12.56
N GLY A 531 5.05 16.76 13.67
CA GLY A 531 5.00 18.07 14.33
C GLY A 531 6.27 18.35 15.13
N ALA A 532 6.53 19.61 15.41
CA ALA A 532 7.62 19.96 16.32
C ALA A 532 7.30 19.48 17.75
N LEU A 533 8.24 18.77 18.37
CA LEU A 533 8.19 18.46 19.79
C LEU A 533 8.60 19.68 20.59
N LEU A 534 7.74 20.16 21.49
CA LEU A 534 8.03 21.32 22.32
C LEU A 534 8.47 20.89 23.71
N ARG A 535 9.61 21.40 24.17
CA ARG A 535 10.09 21.23 25.55
C ARG A 535 10.02 22.55 26.29
N GLN A 536 9.66 22.47 27.58
CA GLN A 536 9.70 23.62 28.46
C GLN A 536 11.16 23.94 28.81
N VAL A 537 11.55 25.18 28.62
CA VAL A 537 12.78 25.77 29.15
C VAL A 537 12.43 26.63 30.34
N THR A 538 13.21 26.50 31.41
CA THR A 538 13.06 27.25 32.66
C THR A 538 14.31 28.10 32.90
N VAL A 539 14.13 29.38 33.21
CA VAL A 539 15.19 30.26 33.71
C VAL A 539 14.86 30.69 35.13
N MET A 540 15.81 30.54 36.03
CA MET A 540 15.73 31.06 37.40
C MET A 540 16.78 32.15 37.64
N LYS A 541 16.37 33.26 38.25
CA LYS A 541 17.25 34.37 38.63
C LYS A 541 17.66 34.25 40.09
N PHE A 542 18.95 34.45 40.36
CA PHE A 542 19.55 34.36 41.68
C PHE A 542 20.44 35.57 42.00
N GLY A 543 20.68 35.78 43.30
CA GLY A 543 21.50 36.86 43.84
C GLY A 543 20.68 38.06 44.33
N GLY A 544 21.37 39.10 44.79
CA GLY A 544 20.75 40.29 45.39
C GLY A 544 20.54 41.45 44.42
N GLY A 545 21.03 41.34 43.18
CA GLY A 545 20.84 42.34 42.14
C GLY A 545 19.61 42.06 41.27
N ASP A 546 19.14 43.09 40.58
CA ASP A 546 18.00 43.04 39.67
C ASP A 546 18.43 42.98 38.19
N GLY A 547 17.53 42.44 37.37
CA GLY A 547 17.73 42.32 35.93
C GLY A 547 16.63 41.51 35.27
N SER A 548 16.71 41.43 33.95
CA SER A 548 15.78 40.69 33.10
C SER A 548 16.51 39.64 32.26
N VAL A 549 15.79 38.60 31.87
CA VAL A 549 16.24 37.59 30.91
C VAL A 549 15.22 37.47 29.79
N GLY A 550 15.69 37.43 28.54
CA GLY A 550 14.88 37.10 27.36
C GLY A 550 15.55 36.04 26.48
N SER A 551 14.76 35.41 25.61
CA SER A 551 15.24 34.42 24.64
C SER A 551 15.23 34.92 23.18
N LEU A 552 16.06 34.30 22.34
CA LEU A 552 16.01 34.37 20.88
C LEU A 552 16.13 32.95 20.28
N PRO A 553 15.13 32.43 19.54
CA PRO A 553 13.83 33.05 19.21
C PRO A 553 13.03 33.49 20.45
N ALA A 554 12.17 34.49 20.28
CA ALA A 554 11.35 35.01 21.38
C ALA A 554 10.34 33.95 21.82
N GLY A 555 10.32 33.65 23.12
CA GLY A 555 9.44 32.63 23.70
C GLY A 555 9.52 32.53 25.22
N LEU A 556 10.59 33.06 25.83
CA LEU A 556 10.78 33.16 27.28
C LEU A 556 11.17 34.60 27.63
N VAL A 557 10.47 35.19 28.60
CA VAL A 557 10.82 36.49 29.19
C VAL A 557 10.62 36.42 30.70
N CYS A 558 11.70 36.62 31.46
CA CYS A 558 11.68 36.80 32.91
C CYS A 558 12.09 38.23 33.23
N GLY A 559 11.11 39.14 33.27
CA GLY A 559 11.30 40.57 33.46
C GLY A 559 11.63 41.00 34.90
N VAL A 560 11.44 42.29 35.18
CA VAL A 560 11.65 42.89 36.51
C VAL A 560 10.76 42.20 37.56
N GLY A 561 11.34 41.84 38.71
CA GLY A 561 10.63 41.16 39.80
C GLY A 561 10.31 39.67 39.58
N CYS A 562 10.57 39.12 38.39
CA CYS A 562 10.43 37.69 38.11
C CYS A 562 11.59 36.89 38.77
N SER A 563 11.29 35.82 39.50
CA SER A 563 12.30 34.88 40.00
C SER A 563 12.49 33.68 39.07
N THR A 564 11.44 33.29 38.35
CA THR A 564 11.41 32.13 37.45
C THR A 564 10.57 32.44 36.22
N GLY A 565 11.12 32.23 35.03
CA GLY A 565 10.42 32.39 33.76
C GLY A 565 10.52 31.13 32.92
N ASN A 566 9.44 30.81 32.21
CA ASN A 566 9.34 29.59 31.40
C ASN A 566 8.97 29.94 29.95
N GLY A 567 9.38 29.10 29.01
CA GLY A 567 8.98 29.16 27.60
C GLY A 567 8.98 27.76 26.98
N TYR A 568 8.30 27.58 25.85
CA TYR A 568 8.30 26.33 25.10
C TYR A 568 9.02 26.51 23.79
N PHE A 569 9.95 25.62 23.50
CA PHE A 569 10.80 25.66 22.31
C PHE A 569 10.92 24.28 21.71
N GLU A 570 11.19 24.22 20.41
CA GLU A 570 11.34 22.97 19.69
C GLU A 570 12.54 22.19 20.22
N GLU A 571 12.36 20.88 20.42
CA GLU A 571 13.41 19.95 20.81
C GLU A 571 14.54 19.93 19.77
N GLY A 572 15.79 19.86 20.24
CA GLY A 572 16.97 19.96 19.39
C GLY A 572 17.31 21.37 18.91
N SER A 573 16.39 22.35 19.03
CA SER A 573 16.70 23.74 18.69
C SER A 573 17.72 24.35 19.65
N THR A 574 18.55 25.26 19.14
CA THR A 574 19.43 26.07 19.99
C THR A 574 18.79 27.44 20.19
N ILE A 575 18.54 27.81 21.44
CA ILE A 575 18.02 29.12 21.81
C ILE A 575 19.13 29.96 22.45
N GLY A 576 19.17 31.25 22.13
CA GLY A 576 20.00 32.22 22.84
C GLY A 576 19.25 32.80 24.03
N LEU A 577 19.89 32.87 25.19
CA LEU A 577 19.38 33.55 26.38
C LEU A 577 20.24 34.78 26.64
N ILE A 578 19.59 35.93 26.86
CA ILE A 578 20.26 37.22 27.09
C ILE A 578 19.80 37.77 28.42
N ALA A 579 20.74 37.98 29.33
CA ALA A 579 20.55 38.67 30.59
C ALA A 579 20.87 40.17 30.44
N LEU A 580 20.04 41.03 31.02
CA LEU A 580 20.27 42.47 31.10
C LEU A 580 20.15 42.89 32.56
N ALA A 581 21.27 43.30 33.16
CA ALA A 581 21.27 43.83 34.52
C ALA A 581 20.69 45.24 34.56
N ASP A 582 19.92 45.54 35.61
CA ASP A 582 19.41 46.89 35.82
C ASP A 582 20.52 47.85 36.27
N GLY A 583 20.28 49.16 36.25
CA GLY A 583 21.31 50.18 36.42
C GLY A 583 22.16 50.06 37.70
N ASP A 584 21.55 49.59 38.80
CA ASP A 584 22.20 49.40 40.10
C ASP A 584 22.72 47.97 40.32
N SER A 585 22.76 47.14 39.27
CA SER A 585 23.15 45.74 39.33
C SER A 585 24.19 45.38 38.27
N GLU A 586 24.83 44.23 38.46
CA GLU A 586 25.75 43.63 37.49
C GLU A 586 25.40 42.16 37.30
N PHE A 587 25.45 41.71 36.03
CA PHE A 587 25.32 40.30 35.68
C PHE A 587 26.64 39.58 36.02
N VAL A 588 26.53 38.44 36.70
CA VAL A 588 27.69 37.69 37.21
C VAL A 588 28.03 36.52 36.29
N GLY A 589 27.02 35.79 35.82
CA GLY A 589 27.22 34.61 34.98
C GLY A 589 25.99 33.72 34.90
N TRP A 590 26.11 32.72 34.02
CA TRP A 590 25.16 31.64 33.82
C TRP A 590 25.62 30.34 34.51
N ASP A 591 24.67 29.47 34.87
CA ASP A 591 24.92 28.11 35.35
C ASP A 591 23.71 27.19 35.00
N GLY A 592 23.78 25.92 35.41
CA GLY A 592 22.76 24.91 35.13
C GLY A 592 23.00 24.25 33.78
N ASP A 593 21.95 24.13 32.97
CA ASP A 593 22.04 23.55 31.62
C ASP A 593 22.56 24.55 30.57
N CYS A 594 22.75 25.82 30.96
CA CYS A 594 23.39 26.83 30.14
C CYS A 594 24.91 26.81 30.32
N ASP A 595 25.66 27.16 29.27
CA ASP A 595 27.12 27.28 29.35
C ASP A 595 27.53 28.21 30.52
N SER A 596 28.47 27.76 31.35
CA SER A 596 29.00 28.53 32.49
C SER A 596 29.89 29.69 32.01
N VAL A 597 29.28 30.70 31.43
CA VAL A 597 29.92 31.91 30.89
C VAL A 597 29.58 33.14 31.73
N SER A 598 30.52 34.07 31.83
CA SER A 598 30.33 35.37 32.49
C SER A 598 29.77 36.44 31.54
N THR A 599 29.53 36.10 30.27
CA THR A 599 28.93 37.00 29.31
C THR A 599 27.40 37.05 29.46
N PRO A 600 26.75 38.20 29.23
CA PRO A 600 25.30 38.32 29.36
C PRO A 600 24.50 37.39 28.43
N GLY A 601 25.08 36.98 27.29
CA GLY A 601 24.51 35.98 26.39
C GLY A 601 25.04 34.57 26.67
N THR A 602 24.17 33.57 26.56
CA THR A 602 24.50 32.13 26.55
C THR A 602 23.59 31.39 25.56
N MET A 603 23.97 30.18 25.16
CA MET A 603 23.16 29.32 24.30
C MET A 603 22.71 28.08 25.08
N LEU A 604 21.52 27.58 24.77
CA LEU A 604 20.98 26.33 25.29
C LEU A 604 20.47 25.49 24.11
N THR A 605 20.93 24.25 24.01
CA THR A 605 20.32 23.24 23.13
C THR A 605 19.18 22.56 23.88
N VAL A 606 17.96 22.78 23.40
CA VAL A 606 16.72 22.30 24.03
C VAL A 606 16.60 20.79 23.90
N GLY A 607 16.24 20.11 24.99
CA GLY A 607 16.10 18.64 25.05
C GLY A 607 17.38 17.90 25.43
N SER A 608 18.49 18.61 25.66
CA SER A 608 19.77 17.98 26.04
C SER A 608 19.85 17.52 27.50
N SER A 609 18.94 17.98 28.37
CA SER A 609 18.96 17.78 29.83
C SER A 609 17.64 18.26 30.48
N SER A 610 17.67 18.89 31.66
CA SER A 610 16.48 19.40 32.35
C SER A 610 15.94 20.72 31.79
N ASN A 611 16.64 21.29 30.80
CA ASN A 611 16.35 22.59 30.17
C ASN A 611 16.21 23.74 31.18
N THR A 612 17.02 23.71 32.24
CA THR A 612 16.95 24.67 33.35
C THR A 612 18.25 25.48 33.45
N CYS A 613 18.14 26.81 33.29
CA CYS A 613 19.28 27.72 33.39
C CYS A 613 19.17 28.68 34.58
N PHE A 614 20.32 29.02 35.14
CA PHE A 614 20.45 29.93 36.26
C PHE A 614 21.16 31.22 35.83
N ALA A 615 20.55 32.38 36.10
CA ALA A 615 21.12 33.69 35.84
C ALA A 615 21.44 34.40 37.17
N PHE A 616 22.70 34.79 37.38
CA PHE A 616 23.13 35.43 38.62
C PHE A 616 23.32 36.94 38.47
N PHE A 617 22.72 37.71 39.37
CA PHE A 617 22.85 39.17 39.44
C PHE A 617 23.28 39.60 40.84
N LYS A 618 24.16 40.59 40.96
CA LYS A 618 24.52 41.20 42.25
C LYS A 618 24.36 42.73 42.22
N PRO A 619 24.11 43.38 43.37
CA PRO A 619 24.07 44.83 43.44
C PRO A 619 25.46 45.40 43.13
N ARG A 620 25.50 46.52 42.42
CA ARG A 620 26.73 47.32 42.31
C ARG A 620 27.07 47.91 43.69
N PRO A 621 28.36 48.02 44.06
CA PRO A 621 28.76 48.71 45.27
C PRO A 621 28.25 50.16 45.27
N ALA A 622 27.57 50.56 46.33
CA ALA A 622 27.09 51.93 46.49
C ALA A 622 28.27 52.91 46.45
N GLY A 623 28.40 53.68 45.36
CA GLY A 623 29.46 54.68 45.19
C GLY A 623 30.22 54.65 43.85
N ALA A 624 29.97 53.69 42.96
CA ALA A 624 30.55 53.71 41.61
C ALA A 624 29.85 54.76 40.73
N ARG A 625 30.29 56.02 40.82
CA ARG A 625 29.89 57.08 39.89
C ARG A 625 30.38 56.71 38.48
N VAL A 626 29.45 56.65 37.52
CA VAL A 626 29.77 56.75 36.10
C VAL A 626 30.50 58.08 35.92
N PHE A 627 31.77 58.03 35.53
CA PHE A 627 32.44 59.22 35.00
C PHE A 627 31.87 59.43 33.60
N ASP A 628 30.93 60.36 33.50
CA ASP A 628 30.58 61.00 32.23
C ASP A 628 31.82 61.80 31.81
N ASP A 629 32.53 61.30 30.80
CA ASP A 629 33.69 61.93 30.19
C ASP A 629 33.28 63.15 29.37
N GLY A 630 32.84 64.18 30.08
CA GLY A 630 32.80 65.55 29.60
C GLY A 630 34.21 66.13 29.57
N PHE A 631 34.88 66.02 28.42
CA PHE A 631 35.88 66.97 27.97
C PHE A 631 35.44 67.56 26.61
N GLU A 632 35.66 68.87 26.50
CA GLU A 632 35.38 69.77 25.36
C GLU A 632 35.77 69.23 23.98
#